data_AF-A0A151JQD1-F1
#
_entry.id   AF-A0A151JQD1-F1
#
_cell.length_a   1.000
_cell.length_b   1.000
_cell.length_c   1.000
_cell.angle_alpha   90.00
_cell.angle_beta   90.00
_cell.angle_gamma   90.00
#
_symmetry.space_group_name_H-M   'P 1'
#
loop_
_entity.id
_entity.type
_entity.pdbx_description
1 polymer ?
#
loop_
_entity_poly.entity_id
_entity_poly.type
_entity_poly.pdbx_seq_one_letter_code
_entity_poly.pdbx_strand_id
1 'polypeptide(L)'
;ELSDTEEKSFLNENFKGEFKNALLAAKSIYKFFSQCTDDPKLYADYIPEDYKEFSAECIPLEYKEKVVALAQAHPKWSLATLQKYGASRLKHKGHLQQWKEDIKKGGTRFDILEKHNNFV
;
A
#
# COMPACT_ATOMS: atom_id res chain seq x y z
N GLU A 1 -30.54 -29.71 40.85
CA GLU A 1 -29.42 -30.59 41.26
C GLU A 1 -28.16 -30.01 40.67
N LEU A 2 -27.32 -29.40 41.50
CA LEU A 2 -25.98 -28.93 41.14
C LEU A 2 -25.01 -29.96 41.68
N SER A 3 -24.20 -30.57 40.82
CA SER A 3 -23.00 -31.28 41.23
C SER A 3 -21.93 -31.17 40.15
N ASP A 4 -21.17 -30.09 40.28
CA ASP A 4 -19.72 -29.99 40.11
C ASP A 4 -19.01 -31.34 40.07
N THR A 5 -18.34 -31.68 38.96
CA THR A 5 -17.02 -32.37 38.96
C THR A 5 -16.49 -32.62 37.53
N GLU A 6 -16.24 -31.56 36.76
CA GLU A 6 -15.29 -31.65 35.63
C GLU A 6 -14.26 -30.49 35.61
N GLU A 7 -13.99 -29.85 36.75
CA GLU A 7 -12.75 -29.09 36.94
C GLU A 7 -11.57 -30.03 37.28
N LYS A 8 -11.40 -31.09 36.48
CA LYS A 8 -10.17 -31.87 36.53
C LYS A 8 -9.07 -31.08 35.82
N SER A 9 -8.33 -30.34 36.65
CA SER A 9 -6.87 -30.30 36.60
C SER A 9 -6.25 -29.76 35.30
N PHE A 10 -6.47 -28.48 35.01
CA PHE A 10 -5.53 -27.70 34.18
C PHE A 10 -4.35 -27.11 34.98
N LEU A 11 -4.12 -27.59 36.21
CA LEU A 11 -2.92 -27.29 36.99
C LEU A 11 -1.89 -28.42 36.83
N ASN A 12 -1.46 -28.65 35.59
CA ASN A 12 -0.17 -29.29 35.37
C ASN A 12 0.91 -28.26 35.77
N GLU A 13 1.75 -28.59 36.75
CA GLU A 13 2.81 -27.71 37.22
C GLU A 13 3.78 -27.26 36.11
N ASN A 14 3.89 -28.03 35.01
CA ASN A 14 4.64 -27.63 33.81
C ASN A 14 4.08 -26.37 33.15
N PHE A 15 2.75 -26.20 33.10
CA PHE A 15 2.12 -25.04 32.46
C PHE A 15 2.40 -23.74 33.24
N LYS A 16 2.50 -23.85 34.57
CA LYS A 16 2.81 -22.71 35.45
C LYS A 16 4.27 -22.25 35.30
N GLY A 17 5.19 -23.17 34.99
CA GLY A 17 6.58 -22.85 34.66
C GLY A 17 6.72 -22.16 33.30
N GLU A 18 6.05 -22.69 32.28
CA GLU A 18 6.06 -22.13 30.92
C GLU A 18 5.42 -20.74 30.86
N PHE A 19 4.29 -20.53 31.55
CA PHE A 19 3.64 -19.22 31.61
C PHE A 19 4.52 -18.16 32.31
N LYS A 20 5.24 -18.52 33.38
CA LYS A 20 6.17 -17.60 34.06
C LYS A 20 7.32 -17.19 33.13
N ASN A 21 7.87 -18.13 32.36
CA ASN A 21 8.94 -17.85 31.41
C ASN A 21 8.44 -16.96 30.26
N ALA A 22 7.26 -17.25 29.71
CA ALA A 22 6.63 -16.40 28.69
C ALA A 22 6.35 -14.97 29.20
N LEU A 23 5.87 -14.85 30.45
CA LEU A 23 5.64 -13.55 31.09
C LEU A 23 6.94 -12.78 31.32
N LEU A 24 8.03 -13.47 31.67
CA LEU A 24 9.35 -12.87 31.86
C LEU A 24 9.92 -12.37 30.53
N ALA A 25 9.79 -13.16 29.46
CA ALA A 25 10.19 -12.78 28.11
C ALA A 25 9.40 -11.58 27.60
N ALA A 26 8.07 -11.57 27.77
CA ALA A 26 7.22 -10.45 27.37
C ALA A 26 7.57 -9.15 28.12
N LYS A 27 7.86 -9.23 29.42
CA LYS A 27 8.32 -8.08 30.21
C LYS A 27 9.69 -7.56 29.77
N SER A 28 10.60 -8.45 29.40
CA SER A 28 11.92 -8.09 28.87
C SER A 28 11.80 -7.38 27.51
N ILE A 29 10.97 -7.92 26.62
CA ILE A 29 10.66 -7.34 25.31
C ILE A 29 10.02 -5.96 25.45
N TYR A 30 9.02 -5.81 26.33
CA TYR A 30 8.39 -4.52 26.60
C TYR A 30 9.39 -3.49 27.13
N LYS A 31 10.28 -3.89 28.06
CA LYS A 31 11.32 -3.01 28.59
C LYS A 31 12.32 -2.59 27.50
N PHE A 32 12.68 -3.49 26.59
CA PHE A 32 13.55 -3.20 25.46
C PHE A 32 12.91 -2.18 24.51
N PHE A 33 11.66 -2.42 24.08
CA PHE A 33 10.95 -1.48 23.20
C PHE A 33 10.65 -0.13 23.87
N SER A 34 10.42 -0.11 25.19
CA SER A 34 10.24 1.13 25.94
C SER A 34 11.53 1.97 26.05
N GLN A 35 12.71 1.38 25.82
CA GLN A 35 13.98 2.11 25.76
C GLN A 35 14.32 2.58 24.35
N CYS A 36 13.72 1.96 23.33
CA CYS A 36 13.75 2.40 21.93
C CYS A 36 12.65 3.42 21.63
N THR A 37 12.31 4.30 22.57
CA THR A 37 11.59 5.51 22.22
C THR A 37 12.62 6.44 21.63
N ASP A 38 12.79 6.40 20.32
CA ASP A 38 13.39 7.51 19.58
C ASP A 38 12.70 8.77 20.10
N ASP A 39 13.47 9.71 20.65
CA ASP A 39 12.92 10.97 21.13
C ASP A 39 12.09 11.57 19.98
N PRO A 40 10.77 11.77 20.15
CA PRO A 40 9.94 12.30 19.08
C PRO A 40 10.40 13.69 18.61
N LYS A 41 11.31 14.34 19.36
CA LYS A 41 11.95 15.60 18.98
C LYS A 41 13.22 15.44 18.13
N LEU A 42 13.81 14.25 18.02
CA LEU A 42 15.09 14.04 17.30
C LEU A 42 14.97 14.24 15.77
N TYR A 43 13.74 14.16 15.24
CA TYR A 43 13.45 14.32 13.81
C TYR A 43 12.42 15.41 13.53
N ALA A 44 12.00 16.19 14.53
CA ALA A 44 11.00 17.25 14.36
C ALA A 44 11.50 18.35 13.41
N ASP A 45 12.82 18.54 13.34
CA ASP A 45 13.47 19.56 12.50
C ASP A 45 14.15 18.94 11.26
N TYR A 46 14.06 17.62 11.06
CA TYR A 46 14.57 16.98 9.84
C TYR A 46 13.57 17.18 8.70
N ILE A 47 13.69 18.32 8.03
CA ILE A 47 13.11 18.53 6.70
C ILE A 47 14.20 18.10 5.72
N PRO A 48 14.10 16.94 5.05
CA PRO A 48 15.10 16.55 4.05
C PRO A 48 15.15 17.67 3.02
N GLU A 49 16.27 18.39 2.90
CA GLU A 49 16.39 19.52 1.97
C GLU A 49 16.16 19.11 0.50
N ASP A 50 16.12 17.81 0.23
CA ASP A 50 15.87 17.16 -1.06
C ASP A 50 14.46 16.57 -1.21
N TYR A 51 13.50 16.86 -0.32
CA TYR A 51 12.11 16.43 -0.50
C TYR A 51 11.44 17.25 -1.62
N LYS A 52 11.85 16.99 -2.86
CA LYS A 52 11.14 17.42 -4.04
C LYS A 52 9.91 16.53 -4.14
N GLU A 53 8.73 17.08 -3.79
CA GLU A 53 7.45 16.42 -4.05
C GLU A 53 7.48 15.91 -5.49
N PHE A 54 7.56 14.58 -5.63
CA PHE A 54 7.53 13.95 -6.92
C PHE A 54 6.08 14.04 -7.41
N SER A 55 5.76 15.18 -8.02
CA SER A 55 4.51 15.37 -8.75
C SER A 55 4.56 14.59 -10.05
N ALA A 56 4.68 13.26 -9.95
CA ALA A 56 4.29 12.40 -11.04
C ALA A 56 2.83 12.74 -11.34
N GLU A 57 2.62 13.45 -12.44
CA GLU A 57 1.31 13.78 -12.97
C GLU A 57 0.53 12.46 -13.08
N CYS A 58 -0.39 12.23 -12.13
CA CYS A 58 -1.22 11.04 -12.13
C CYS A 58 -2.04 11.05 -13.43
N ILE A 59 -1.96 9.97 -14.19
CA ILE A 59 -2.74 9.82 -15.43
C ILE A 59 -3.98 9.00 -15.04
N PRO A 60 -5.18 9.59 -15.05
CA PRO A 60 -6.39 8.91 -14.64
C PRO A 60 -6.69 7.68 -15.52
N LEU A 61 -7.29 6.66 -14.93
CA LEU A 61 -7.67 5.42 -15.64
C LEU A 61 -8.52 5.68 -16.88
N GLU A 62 -9.51 6.56 -16.81
CA GLU A 62 -10.38 6.91 -17.95
C GLU A 62 -9.60 7.47 -19.14
N TYR A 63 -8.53 8.23 -18.86
CA TYR A 63 -7.65 8.73 -19.91
C TYR A 63 -6.91 7.57 -20.60
N LYS A 64 -6.39 6.63 -19.80
CA LYS A 64 -5.70 5.44 -20.31
C LYS A 64 -6.63 4.61 -21.21
N GLU A 65 -7.88 4.41 -20.81
CA GLU A 65 -8.90 3.69 -21.59
C GLU A 65 -9.13 4.32 -22.97
N LYS A 66 -9.37 5.63 -23.01
CA LYS A 66 -9.57 6.38 -24.26
C LYS A 66 -8.39 6.24 -25.21
N VAL A 67 -7.17 6.37 -24.69
CA VAL A 67 -5.94 6.26 -25.51
C VAL A 67 -5.72 4.83 -26.01
N VAL A 68 -5.96 3.82 -25.16
CA VAL A 68 -5.86 2.42 -25.56
C VAL A 68 -6.86 2.08 -26.66
N ALA A 69 -8.11 2.54 -26.54
CA ALA A 69 -9.13 2.36 -27.56
C ALA A 69 -8.75 3.04 -28.88
N LEU A 70 -8.24 4.29 -28.83
CA LEU A 70 -7.74 5.01 -30.00
C LEU A 70 -6.60 4.26 -30.70
N ALA A 71 -5.63 3.76 -29.93
CA ALA A 71 -4.52 2.99 -30.47
C ALA A 71 -4.95 1.64 -31.07
N GLN A 72 -5.98 1.01 -30.52
CA GLN A 72 -6.58 -0.22 -31.06
C GLN A 72 -7.34 0.03 -32.36
N ALA A 73 -8.07 1.14 -32.47
CA ALA A 73 -8.76 1.55 -33.69
C ALA A 73 -7.77 1.89 -34.82
N HIS A 74 -6.57 2.35 -34.47
CA HIS A 74 -5.56 2.80 -35.43
C HIS A 74 -4.17 2.19 -35.19
N PRO A 75 -3.99 0.87 -35.40
CA PRO A 75 -2.76 0.15 -35.03
C PRO A 75 -1.52 0.61 -35.81
N LYS A 76 -1.70 1.20 -37.00
CA LYS A 76 -0.62 1.73 -37.85
C LYS A 76 -0.17 3.14 -37.45
N TRP A 77 -0.89 3.83 -36.56
CA TRP A 77 -0.54 5.21 -36.20
C TRP A 77 0.79 5.28 -35.45
N SER A 78 1.56 6.31 -35.77
CA SER A 78 2.79 6.63 -35.06
C SER A 78 2.47 7.20 -33.67
N LEU A 79 3.48 7.24 -32.79
CA LEU A 79 3.33 7.89 -31.48
C LEU A 79 2.95 9.37 -31.63
N ALA A 80 3.63 10.09 -32.52
CA ALA A 80 3.36 11.50 -32.79
C ALA A 80 1.92 11.72 -33.30
N THR A 81 1.44 10.81 -34.14
CA THR A 81 0.05 10.83 -34.60
C THR A 81 -0.90 10.63 -33.42
N LEU A 82 -0.72 9.59 -32.61
CA LEU A 82 -1.56 9.35 -31.42
C LEU A 82 -1.57 10.56 -30.48
N GLN A 83 -0.41 11.17 -30.21
CA GLN A 83 -0.29 12.36 -29.38
C GLN A 83 -1.07 13.55 -29.95
N LYS A 84 -1.02 13.76 -31.27
CA LYS A 84 -1.79 14.79 -31.98
C LYS A 84 -3.31 14.59 -31.87
N TYR A 85 -3.78 13.35 -31.78
CA TYR A 85 -5.19 13.00 -31.74
C TYR A 85 -5.71 12.69 -30.32
N GLY A 86 -5.07 13.23 -29.28
CA GLY A 86 -5.59 13.17 -27.91
C GLY A 86 -4.78 12.34 -26.92
N ALA A 87 -3.74 11.62 -27.38
CA ALA A 87 -2.84 10.85 -26.51
C ALA A 87 -1.60 11.66 -26.05
N SER A 88 -1.73 12.98 -25.82
CA SER A 88 -0.62 13.88 -25.48
C SER A 88 0.22 13.43 -24.26
N ARG A 89 -0.39 12.72 -23.30
CA ARG A 89 0.28 12.18 -22.10
C ARG A 89 0.98 10.84 -22.35
N LEU A 90 0.77 10.20 -23.51
CA LEU A 90 1.46 8.95 -23.87
C LEU A 90 2.90 9.26 -24.29
N LYS A 91 3.86 9.14 -23.37
CA LYS A 91 5.29 9.41 -23.65
C LYS A 91 5.97 8.36 -24.52
N HIS A 92 5.60 7.09 -24.36
CA HIS A 92 6.18 5.97 -25.08
C HIS A 92 5.11 4.97 -25.52
N LYS A 93 5.27 4.37 -26.71
CA LYS A 93 4.34 3.33 -27.20
C LYS A 93 4.27 2.11 -26.27
N GLY A 94 5.34 1.80 -25.55
CA GLY A 94 5.36 0.70 -24.57
C GLY A 94 4.34 0.86 -23.45
N HIS A 95 4.00 2.09 -23.07
CA HIS A 95 2.98 2.35 -22.04
C HIS A 95 1.59 1.86 -22.44
N LEU A 96 1.30 1.68 -23.73
CA LEU A 96 0.01 1.12 -24.16
C LEU A 96 -0.20 -0.32 -23.66
N GLN A 97 0.87 -1.11 -23.51
CA GLN A 97 0.78 -2.45 -22.93
C GLN A 97 0.51 -2.36 -21.43
N GLN A 98 1.28 -1.53 -20.72
CA GLN A 98 1.08 -1.32 -19.28
C GLN A 98 -0.34 -0.81 -18.97
N TRP A 99 -0.83 0.15 -19.74
CA TRP A 99 -2.17 0.71 -19.55
C TRP A 99 -3.27 -0.31 -19.81
N LYS A 100 -3.09 -1.23 -20.77
CA LYS A 100 -4.02 -2.36 -20.97
C LYS A 100 -4.09 -3.27 -19.74
N GLU A 101 -2.97 -3.51 -19.08
CA GLU A 101 -2.93 -4.30 -17.84
C GLU A 101 -3.56 -3.55 -16.67
N ASP A 102 -3.28 -2.26 -16.52
CA ASP A 102 -3.87 -1.41 -15.50
C ASP A 102 -5.41 -1.42 -15.61
N ILE A 103 -5.94 -1.27 -16.84
CA ILE A 103 -7.39 -1.33 -17.10
C ILE A 103 -7.97 -2.70 -16.72
N LYS A 104 -7.29 -3.79 -17.09
CA LYS A 104 -7.73 -5.16 -16.71
C LYS A 104 -7.77 -5.36 -15.20
N LYS A 105 -6.88 -4.71 -14.45
CA LYS A 105 -6.83 -4.76 -12.98
C LYS A 105 -7.84 -3.83 -12.31
N GLY A 106 -8.60 -3.04 -13.09
CA GLY A 106 -9.54 -2.04 -12.56
C GLY A 106 -8.87 -0.74 -12.11
N GLY A 107 -7.62 -0.49 -12.53
CA GLY A 107 -6.82 0.65 -12.16
C GLY A 107 -5.62 0.30 -11.28
N THR A 108 -4.83 1.32 -10.97
CA THR A 108 -3.69 1.25 -10.06
C THR A 108 -4.09 1.73 -8.65
N ARG A 109 -3.22 1.52 -7.66
CA ARG A 109 -3.40 2.10 -6.32
C ARG A 109 -3.62 3.62 -6.34
N PHE A 110 -3.04 4.32 -7.32
CA PHE A 110 -3.19 5.76 -7.48
C PHE A 110 -4.59 6.13 -7.99
N ASP A 111 -5.14 5.34 -8.91
CA ASP A 111 -6.50 5.52 -9.40
C ASP A 111 -7.53 5.28 -8.28
N ILE A 112 -7.23 4.38 -7.34
CA ILE A 112 -8.05 4.15 -6.14
C ILE A 112 -7.99 5.36 -5.20
N LEU A 113 -6.79 5.89 -4.95
CA LEU A 113 -6.59 7.07 -4.10
C LEU A 113 -7.21 8.34 -4.70
N GLU A 114 -7.10 8.55 -6.01
CA GLU A 114 -7.73 9.68 -6.71
C GLU A 114 -9.26 9.65 -6.56
N LYS A 115 -9.87 8.47 -6.69
CA LYS A 115 -11.31 8.32 -6.44
C LYS A 115 -11.69 8.73 -5.03
N HIS A 116 -10.92 8.35 -4.01
CA HIS A 116 -11.20 8.70 -2.62
C HIS A 116 -10.99 10.19 -2.31
N ASN A 117 -9.99 10.85 -2.91
CA ASN A 117 -9.72 12.27 -2.68
C ASN A 117 -10.76 13.21 -3.31
N ASN A 118 -11.47 12.79 -4.36
CA ASN A 118 -12.56 13.57 -4.97
C ASN A 118 -13.91 13.46 -4.22
N PHE A 119 -13.97 12.74 -3.09
CA PHE A 119 -15.15 12.66 -2.20
C PHE A 119 -15.07 13.53 -0.93
N VAL A 120 -14.11 14.47 -0.87
CA VAL A 120 -13.99 15.49 0.19
C VAL A 120 -14.27 16.86 -0.42
#